data_AF-A0AAN8VKI0-F1
#
_entry.id   AF-A0AAN8VKI0-F1
#
_cell.length_a   1.000
_cell.length_b   1.000
_cell.length_c   1.000
_cell.angle_alpha   90.00
_cell.angle_beta   90.00
_cell.angle_gamma   90.00
#
_symmetry.space_group_name_H-M   'P 1'
#
loop_
_entity.id
_entity.type
_entity.pdbx_description
1 polymer ?
#
loop_
_entity_poly.entity_id
_entity_poly.type
_entity_poly.pdbx_seq_one_letter_code
_entity_poly.pdbx_strand_id
1 'polypeptide(L)'
;IGDPKADHNCWERPEDTDKARRVYTVKAPNAASDVAGETAAALAAASMAFQSSDPVAHCWKMPYMQDELLWGAAWLRRDTNSDSYLSYMHNNAQTLGADENINKFGWDNKHAGLDVLVSEKFLQGSEYTLQSCKSWAGSFMCTLITVSSSPHIEFIPGGLMYRPGGSNLQHATSILFLLLVYANYLDRSPSPKKKKKILDRSSQAFDCRSIRVGSTSLREKAKKQVDYILGDNPMSLSYMVGYSNYHPQKIHRRRSSLPSIKNHPHMIGCKDGAVYFNSLDPNPNVLVGAIVGGPGEDDTYDNNRVDFRKSEPTTYINAPFVGGISIFCCKPLKIYRKGLGLKKNQQPIAFVRNRSFGGV
;
A
#
# COMPACT_ATOMS: atom_id res chain seq x y z
N ILE A 1 -3.84 12.36 -18.37
CA ILE A 1 -3.43 13.61 -19.06
C ILE A 1 -1.96 13.47 -19.45
N GLY A 2 -1.62 13.75 -20.70
CA GLY A 2 -0.28 13.56 -21.26
C GLY A 2 -0.17 12.26 -22.08
N ASP A 3 0.69 12.28 -23.09
CA ASP A 3 1.08 11.09 -23.85
C ASP A 3 2.36 10.49 -23.23
N PRO A 4 2.38 9.21 -22.83
CA PRO A 4 3.51 8.64 -22.11
C PRO A 4 4.77 8.55 -22.96
N LYS A 5 4.66 8.35 -24.29
CA LYS A 5 5.84 8.26 -25.16
C LYS A 5 6.50 9.64 -25.28
N ALA A 6 5.72 10.68 -25.54
CA ALA A 6 6.21 12.05 -25.61
C ALA A 6 6.77 12.56 -24.27
N ASP A 7 6.13 12.21 -23.15
CA ASP A 7 6.59 12.57 -21.81
C ASP A 7 7.90 11.84 -21.46
N HIS A 8 7.94 10.51 -21.67
CA HIS A 8 9.08 9.69 -21.29
C HIS A 8 10.31 9.89 -22.20
N ASN A 9 10.10 10.32 -23.44
CA ASN A 9 11.19 10.67 -24.35
C ASN A 9 11.99 11.90 -23.90
N CYS A 10 11.52 12.65 -22.90
CA CYS A 10 12.21 13.84 -22.42
C CYS A 10 12.67 13.68 -20.98
N TRP A 11 13.80 14.28 -20.66
CA TRP A 11 14.28 14.44 -19.30
C TRP A 11 14.47 15.94 -19.04
N GLU A 12 13.38 16.59 -18.67
CA GLU A 12 13.29 18.03 -18.42
C GLU A 12 12.58 18.29 -17.09
N ARG A 13 12.59 19.53 -16.60
CA ARG A 13 11.85 19.86 -15.38
C ARG A 13 10.36 19.91 -15.70
N PRO A 14 9.47 19.43 -14.80
CA PRO A 14 8.03 19.59 -14.99
C PRO A 14 7.60 21.04 -15.23
N GLU A 15 8.32 22.00 -14.65
CA GLU A 15 8.09 23.42 -14.81
C GLU A 15 8.53 23.97 -16.19
N ASP A 16 9.41 23.28 -16.91
CA ASP A 16 9.93 23.66 -18.23
C ASP A 16 9.20 22.94 -19.37
N THR A 17 8.23 22.09 -19.08
CA THR A 17 7.52 21.32 -20.11
C THR A 17 6.74 22.23 -21.05
N ASP A 18 7.16 22.24 -22.32
CA ASP A 18 6.52 22.93 -23.44
C ASP A 18 5.62 22.01 -24.29
N LYS A 19 5.69 20.70 -24.04
CA LYS A 19 4.94 19.67 -24.76
C LYS A 19 3.44 19.77 -24.50
N ALA A 20 2.66 19.54 -25.56
CA ALA A 20 1.21 19.40 -25.47
C ALA A 20 0.81 18.23 -24.55
N ARG A 21 0.11 18.55 -23.44
CA ARG A 21 -0.40 17.55 -22.50
C ARG A 21 -1.85 17.20 -22.81
N ARG A 22 -2.05 16.32 -23.80
CA ARG A 22 -3.39 15.91 -24.26
C ARG A 22 -4.21 15.33 -23.11
N VAL A 23 -5.46 15.77 -23.01
CA VAL A 23 -6.46 15.18 -22.11
C VAL A 23 -7.10 13.99 -22.82
N TYR A 24 -7.10 12.84 -22.16
CA TYR A 24 -7.82 11.65 -22.60
C TYR A 24 -9.02 11.49 -21.67
N THR A 25 -10.19 11.24 -22.24
CA THR A 25 -11.45 11.05 -21.50
C THR A 25 -12.12 9.78 -21.96
N VAL A 26 -12.77 9.09 -21.03
CA VAL A 26 -13.57 7.90 -21.30
C VAL A 26 -15.05 8.27 -21.30
N LYS A 27 -15.79 7.82 -22.30
CA LYS A 27 -17.23 8.08 -22.48
C LYS A 27 -17.87 6.90 -23.19
N ALA A 28 -19.13 6.61 -22.88
CA ALA A 28 -19.90 5.61 -23.61
C ALA A 28 -19.92 5.91 -25.12
N PRO A 29 -19.84 4.89 -26.00
CA PRO A 29 -19.79 3.45 -25.70
C PRO A 29 -18.38 2.90 -25.39
N ASN A 30 -17.32 3.71 -25.50
CA ASN A 30 -15.94 3.31 -25.23
C ASN A 30 -15.64 3.38 -23.73
N ALA A 31 -16.19 2.40 -22.99
CA ALA A 31 -16.07 2.32 -21.54
C ALA A 31 -14.66 1.93 -21.09
N ALA A 32 -14.29 2.39 -19.90
CA ALA A 32 -13.10 1.97 -19.16
C ALA A 32 -13.53 1.76 -17.71
N SER A 33 -14.06 0.57 -17.44
CA SER A 33 -14.70 0.21 -16.18
C SER A 33 -13.73 0.19 -15.00
N ASP A 34 -12.48 -0.16 -15.27
CA ASP A 34 -11.35 -0.15 -14.35
C ASP A 34 -11.11 1.24 -13.73
N VAL A 35 -10.73 2.22 -14.56
CA VAL A 35 -10.44 3.59 -14.12
C VAL A 35 -11.68 4.27 -13.53
N ALA A 36 -12.87 3.99 -14.08
CA ALA A 36 -14.12 4.53 -13.56
C ALA A 36 -14.44 3.96 -12.17
N GLY A 37 -14.29 2.65 -11.98
CA GLY A 37 -14.50 1.96 -10.71
C GLY A 37 -13.55 2.45 -9.61
N GLU A 38 -12.26 2.58 -9.90
CA GLU A 38 -11.28 3.15 -8.95
C GLU A 38 -11.55 4.61 -8.63
N THR A 39 -11.92 5.42 -9.62
CA THR A 39 -12.24 6.84 -9.38
C THR A 39 -13.46 6.94 -8.46
N ALA A 40 -14.48 6.11 -8.66
CA ALA A 40 -15.65 6.05 -7.78
C ALA A 40 -15.27 5.58 -6.37
N ALA A 41 -14.43 4.55 -6.24
CA ALA A 41 -13.91 4.08 -4.95
C ALA A 41 -13.16 5.19 -4.19
N ALA A 42 -12.28 5.91 -4.89
CA ALA A 42 -11.50 7.00 -4.30
C ALA A 42 -12.38 8.16 -3.83
N LEU A 43 -13.38 8.56 -4.62
CA LEU A 43 -14.33 9.61 -4.25
C LEU A 43 -15.20 9.20 -3.06
N ALA A 44 -15.69 7.96 -3.03
CA ALA A 44 -16.47 7.43 -1.91
C ALA A 44 -15.62 7.35 -0.62
N ALA A 45 -14.41 6.80 -0.70
CA ALA A 45 -13.50 6.74 0.44
C ALA A 45 -13.11 8.15 0.95
N ALA A 46 -12.92 9.12 0.05
CA ALA A 46 -12.68 10.50 0.42
C ALA A 46 -13.90 11.13 1.11
N SER A 47 -15.10 10.94 0.56
CA SER A 47 -16.37 11.39 1.17
C SER A 47 -16.49 10.93 2.61
N MET A 48 -16.22 9.64 2.87
CA MET A 48 -16.22 9.07 4.23
C MET A 48 -15.16 9.69 5.15
N ALA A 49 -14.00 10.09 4.65
CA ALA A 49 -13.00 10.79 5.48
C ALA A 49 -13.46 12.20 5.88
N PHE A 50 -14.39 12.79 5.12
CA PHE A 50 -15.01 14.09 5.38
C PHE A 50 -16.41 13.99 6.01
N GLN A 51 -16.94 12.79 6.22
CA GLN A 51 -18.25 12.51 6.80
C GLN A 51 -18.16 11.50 7.97
N SER A 52 -19.26 11.29 8.69
CA SER A 52 -19.38 10.21 9.68
C SER A 52 -20.35 9.14 9.15
N SER A 53 -19.88 8.25 8.28
CA SER A 53 -20.68 7.18 7.67
C SER A 53 -20.11 5.78 7.94
N ASP A 54 -21.00 4.79 8.09
CA ASP A 54 -20.75 3.34 8.12
C ASP A 54 -22.01 2.68 7.54
N PRO A 55 -21.96 1.82 6.47
CA PRO A 55 -22.13 0.36 6.68
C PRO A 55 -21.82 -0.65 5.50
N VAL A 56 -21.87 -1.94 5.87
CA VAL A 56 -22.09 -3.26 5.21
C VAL A 56 -21.75 -3.56 3.74
N ALA A 57 -21.07 -4.70 3.52
CA ALA A 57 -20.88 -5.38 2.22
C ALA A 57 -21.33 -6.86 2.27
N HIS A 58 -21.46 -7.55 1.12
CA HIS A 58 -21.65 -9.01 1.00
C HIS A 58 -20.42 -9.64 0.31
N CYS A 59 -20.19 -10.94 0.52
CA CYS A 59 -18.96 -11.59 0.10
C CYS A 59 -19.06 -12.30 -1.25
N TRP A 60 -18.16 -11.98 -2.18
CA TRP A 60 -18.07 -12.62 -3.50
C TRP A 60 -16.60 -12.76 -3.95
N LYS A 61 -16.26 -13.85 -4.66
CA LYS A 61 -14.92 -14.11 -5.22
C LYS A 61 -14.81 -13.43 -6.61
N MET A 62 -13.63 -12.96 -7.02
CA MET A 62 -13.47 -12.01 -8.16
C MET A 62 -12.34 -12.41 -9.16
N PRO A 63 -12.31 -11.84 -10.40
CA PRO A 63 -11.29 -11.98 -11.45
C PRO A 63 -10.53 -10.68 -11.77
N TYR A 64 -9.45 -10.88 -12.52
CA TYR A 64 -8.38 -9.96 -12.90
C TYR A 64 -8.72 -8.65 -13.65
N MET A 65 -9.94 -8.42 -14.17
CA MET A 65 -10.22 -7.24 -15.04
C MET A 65 -11.42 -6.37 -14.61
N GLN A 66 -12.10 -6.73 -13.53
CA GLN A 66 -13.38 -6.10 -13.12
C GLN A 66 -13.48 -5.92 -11.59
N ASP A 67 -12.39 -6.16 -10.87
CA ASP A 67 -12.31 -5.97 -9.43
C ASP A 67 -12.45 -4.51 -9.03
N GLU A 68 -12.07 -3.57 -9.88
CA GLU A 68 -12.28 -2.13 -9.70
C GLU A 68 -13.78 -1.75 -9.62
N LEU A 69 -14.66 -2.40 -10.40
CA LEU A 69 -16.10 -2.12 -10.37
C LEU A 69 -16.71 -2.55 -9.04
N LEU A 70 -16.30 -3.70 -8.54
CA LEU A 70 -16.81 -4.27 -7.30
C LEU A 70 -16.17 -3.59 -6.08
N TRP A 71 -14.91 -3.17 -6.18
CA TRP A 71 -14.25 -2.29 -5.23
C TRP A 71 -14.96 -0.93 -5.13
N GLY A 72 -15.26 -0.31 -6.27
CA GLY A 72 -16.07 0.92 -6.34
C GLY A 72 -17.45 0.75 -5.72
N ALA A 73 -18.16 -0.32 -6.06
CA ALA A 73 -19.48 -0.62 -5.48
C ALA A 73 -19.41 -0.86 -3.96
N ALA A 74 -18.37 -1.53 -3.46
CA ALA A 74 -18.16 -1.76 -2.03
C ALA A 74 -17.94 -0.44 -1.27
N TRP A 75 -17.12 0.47 -1.81
CA TRP A 75 -16.91 1.80 -1.20
C TRP A 75 -18.14 2.69 -1.30
N LEU A 76 -18.82 2.72 -2.45
CA LEU A 76 -20.06 3.49 -2.63
C LEU A 76 -21.16 3.01 -1.70
N ARG A 77 -21.31 1.69 -1.50
CA ARG A 77 -22.21 1.16 -0.49
C ARG A 77 -21.81 1.61 0.91
N ARG A 78 -20.51 1.51 1.24
CA ARG A 78 -19.99 1.92 2.54
C ARG A 78 -20.29 3.37 2.87
N ASP A 79 -20.24 4.24 1.86
CA ASP A 79 -20.56 5.65 2.00
C ASP A 79 -22.08 5.91 2.07
N THR A 80 -22.87 5.26 1.21
CA THR A 80 -24.30 5.60 0.98
C THR A 80 -25.31 4.75 1.74
N ASN A 81 -24.92 3.58 2.27
CA ASN A 81 -25.82 2.55 2.80
C ASN A 81 -26.88 2.06 1.80
N SER A 82 -26.68 2.23 0.49
CA SER A 82 -27.66 1.80 -0.50
C SER A 82 -27.52 0.32 -0.84
N ASP A 83 -28.60 -0.45 -0.67
CA ASP A 83 -28.66 -1.86 -1.08
C ASP A 83 -28.65 -2.05 -2.60
N SER A 84 -28.83 -0.99 -3.40
CA SER A 84 -28.66 -1.08 -4.85
C SER A 84 -27.24 -1.49 -5.25
N TYR A 85 -26.22 -0.97 -4.54
CA TYR A 85 -24.82 -1.36 -4.76
C TYR A 85 -24.56 -2.79 -4.28
N LEU A 86 -25.30 -3.27 -3.26
CA LEU A 86 -25.27 -4.67 -2.86
C LEU A 86 -25.84 -5.56 -3.96
N SER A 87 -27.03 -5.26 -4.47
CA SER A 87 -27.64 -6.01 -5.57
C SER A 87 -26.75 -6.00 -6.80
N TYR A 88 -26.07 -4.89 -7.10
CA TYR A 88 -25.08 -4.82 -8.17
C TYR A 88 -23.95 -5.81 -7.96
N MET A 89 -23.32 -5.82 -6.78
CA MET A 89 -22.25 -6.78 -6.48
C MET A 89 -22.75 -8.22 -6.57
N HIS A 90 -23.96 -8.52 -6.06
CA HIS A 90 -24.55 -9.85 -6.10
C HIS A 90 -24.79 -10.36 -7.54
N ASN A 91 -25.45 -9.53 -8.35
CA ASN A 91 -25.87 -9.91 -9.69
C ASN A 91 -24.69 -10.02 -10.67
N ASN A 92 -23.59 -9.32 -10.41
CA ASN A 92 -22.45 -9.27 -11.31
C ASN A 92 -21.28 -10.16 -10.86
N ALA A 93 -21.22 -10.61 -9.60
CA ALA A 93 -20.11 -11.41 -9.09
C ALA A 93 -19.73 -12.62 -9.97
N GLN A 94 -20.72 -13.43 -10.41
CA GLN A 94 -20.43 -14.61 -11.24
C GLN A 94 -20.07 -14.26 -12.69
N THR A 95 -20.79 -13.31 -13.30
CA THR A 95 -20.54 -12.86 -14.68
C THR A 95 -19.18 -12.19 -14.81
N LEU A 96 -18.78 -11.48 -13.76
CA LEU A 96 -17.45 -10.97 -13.58
C LEU A 96 -16.59 -12.05 -12.91
N GLY A 97 -16.48 -13.28 -13.43
CA GLY A 97 -15.39 -14.26 -13.23
C GLY A 97 -14.95 -14.73 -11.81
N ALA A 98 -15.88 -15.05 -10.91
CA ALA A 98 -15.62 -15.43 -9.51
C ALA A 98 -14.78 -16.70 -9.17
N ASP A 99 -13.93 -17.26 -10.05
CA ASP A 99 -13.32 -18.59 -9.79
C ASP A 99 -11.79 -18.66 -9.56
N GLU A 100 -11.08 -17.53 -9.50
CA GLU A 100 -9.63 -17.55 -9.26
C GLU A 100 -9.23 -17.08 -7.84
N ASN A 101 -8.39 -17.85 -7.14
CA ASN A 101 -7.82 -17.45 -5.84
C ASN A 101 -6.66 -16.47 -6.05
N ILE A 102 -6.96 -15.21 -6.35
CA ILE A 102 -5.94 -14.19 -6.61
C ILE A 102 -5.58 -13.43 -5.33
N ASN A 103 -4.49 -13.84 -4.69
CA ASN A 103 -3.92 -13.21 -3.49
C ASN A 103 -3.13 -11.92 -3.81
N LYS A 104 -3.75 -10.94 -4.49
CA LYS A 104 -3.08 -9.69 -4.91
C LYS A 104 -3.82 -8.46 -4.41
N PHE A 105 -3.05 -7.41 -4.15
CA PHE A 105 -3.54 -6.07 -3.83
C PHE A 105 -2.53 -5.01 -4.31
N GLY A 106 -3.01 -3.97 -4.98
CA GLY A 106 -2.20 -2.90 -5.55
C GLY A 106 -3.03 -2.02 -6.50
N TRP A 107 -2.37 -1.21 -7.33
CA TRP A 107 -3.06 -0.32 -8.27
C TRP A 107 -3.86 -1.06 -9.35
N ASP A 108 -3.40 -2.25 -9.75
CA ASP A 108 -3.98 -3.11 -10.80
C ASP A 108 -4.91 -4.20 -10.27
N ASN A 109 -4.91 -4.46 -8.95
CA ASN A 109 -5.70 -5.57 -8.41
C ASN A 109 -6.18 -5.28 -6.98
N LYS A 110 -7.46 -5.52 -6.69
CA LYS A 110 -8.18 -5.18 -5.45
C LYS A 110 -8.69 -6.40 -4.68
N HIS A 111 -8.44 -7.63 -5.13
CA HIS A 111 -9.08 -8.84 -4.64
C HIS A 111 -8.87 -9.06 -3.14
N ALA A 112 -7.61 -9.16 -2.72
CA ALA A 112 -7.30 -9.37 -1.31
C ALA A 112 -7.72 -8.16 -0.43
N GLY A 113 -7.75 -6.96 -1.02
CA GLY A 113 -8.24 -5.76 -0.35
C GLY A 113 -9.74 -5.80 -0.11
N LEU A 114 -10.51 -6.30 -1.07
CA LEU A 114 -11.96 -6.47 -0.96
C LEU A 114 -12.31 -7.54 0.06
N ASP A 115 -11.68 -8.71 0.02
CA ASP A 115 -11.90 -9.77 1.02
C ASP A 115 -11.68 -9.26 2.44
N VAL A 116 -10.57 -8.54 2.65
CA VAL A 116 -10.26 -7.90 3.93
C VAL A 116 -11.34 -6.88 4.26
N LEU A 117 -11.65 -5.93 3.38
CA LEU A 117 -12.64 -4.87 3.60
C LEU A 117 -14.00 -5.43 4.01
N VAL A 118 -14.52 -6.40 3.26
CA VAL A 118 -15.83 -7.00 3.48
C VAL A 118 -15.87 -7.86 4.75
N SER A 119 -14.76 -8.52 5.10
CA SER A 119 -14.70 -9.38 6.30
C SER A 119 -14.95 -8.63 7.62
N GLU A 120 -14.79 -7.30 7.66
CA GLU A 120 -14.98 -6.48 8.86
C GLU A 120 -16.32 -6.77 9.56
N LYS A 121 -17.42 -6.82 8.80
CA LYS A 121 -18.78 -6.96 9.36
C LYS A 121 -19.06 -8.36 9.87
N PHE A 122 -18.49 -9.40 9.24
CA PHE A 122 -18.50 -10.74 9.81
C PHE A 122 -17.79 -10.77 11.16
N LEU A 123 -16.59 -10.18 11.21
CA LEU A 123 -15.78 -10.14 12.43
C LEU A 123 -16.47 -9.32 13.52
N GLN A 124 -17.24 -8.28 13.17
CA GLN A 124 -18.06 -7.50 14.10
C GLN A 124 -19.31 -8.24 14.60
N GLY A 125 -19.66 -9.40 14.01
CA GLY A 125 -20.84 -10.18 14.36
C GLY A 125 -22.16 -9.58 13.87
N SER A 126 -22.12 -8.65 12.91
CA SER A 126 -23.31 -8.01 12.36
C SER A 126 -23.87 -8.75 11.14
N GLU A 127 -23.05 -9.53 10.41
CA GLU A 127 -23.43 -10.16 9.14
C GLU A 127 -22.78 -11.54 8.96
N TYR A 128 -23.50 -12.62 9.26
CA TYR A 128 -22.96 -13.98 9.24
C TYR A 128 -22.82 -14.59 7.84
N THR A 129 -23.55 -14.07 6.85
CA THR A 129 -23.47 -14.50 5.43
C THR A 129 -22.08 -14.25 4.82
N LEU A 130 -21.27 -13.41 5.46
CA LEU A 130 -19.92 -13.01 5.05
C LEU A 130 -18.81 -13.98 5.46
N GLN A 131 -19.15 -15.17 5.96
CA GLN A 131 -18.17 -16.14 6.45
C GLN A 131 -17.12 -16.54 5.40
N SER A 132 -17.49 -16.57 4.12
CA SER A 132 -16.56 -16.85 3.02
C SER A 132 -15.45 -15.81 2.92
N CYS A 133 -15.75 -14.52 3.09
CA CYS A 133 -14.77 -13.44 2.96
C CYS A 133 -13.81 -13.45 4.14
N LYS A 134 -14.32 -13.72 5.34
CA LYS A 134 -13.46 -13.96 6.49
C LYS A 134 -12.55 -15.17 6.26
N SER A 135 -13.03 -16.22 5.60
CA SER A 135 -12.24 -17.41 5.27
C SER A 135 -11.17 -17.11 4.23
N TRP A 136 -11.49 -16.37 3.16
CA TRP A 136 -10.53 -15.97 2.12
C TRP A 136 -9.51 -14.96 2.64
N ALA A 137 -9.93 -13.93 3.36
CA ALA A 137 -9.03 -13.01 4.06
C ALA A 137 -8.11 -13.77 5.02
N GLY A 138 -8.65 -14.71 5.81
CA GLY A 138 -7.84 -15.57 6.67
C GLY A 138 -6.82 -16.42 5.90
N SER A 139 -7.24 -17.04 4.79
CA SER A 139 -6.39 -17.84 3.92
C SER A 139 -5.24 -17.00 3.34
N PHE A 140 -5.54 -15.81 2.82
CA PHE A 140 -4.54 -14.86 2.36
C PHE A 140 -3.56 -14.48 3.47
N MET A 141 -4.03 -14.19 4.68
CA MET A 141 -3.15 -13.87 5.81
C MET A 141 -2.28 -15.07 6.19
N CYS A 142 -2.80 -16.30 6.08
CA CYS A 142 -1.99 -17.50 6.30
C CYS A 142 -0.84 -17.61 5.31
N THR A 143 -1.02 -17.26 4.03
CA THR A 143 0.09 -17.28 3.05
C THR A 143 1.21 -16.29 3.39
N LEU A 144 0.93 -15.26 4.20
CA LEU A 144 1.91 -14.26 4.63
C LEU A 144 2.64 -14.64 5.93
N ILE A 145 1.99 -15.44 6.78
CA ILE A 145 2.51 -15.85 8.08
C ILE A 145 3.30 -17.14 7.99
N THR A 146 2.72 -18.18 7.37
CA THR A 146 3.46 -19.41 7.13
C THR A 146 4.35 -19.18 5.93
N VAL A 147 5.66 -19.43 6.05
CA VAL A 147 6.59 -19.51 4.89
C VAL A 147 6.30 -20.78 4.08
N SER A 148 5.02 -21.10 3.88
CA SER A 148 4.60 -22.08 2.91
C SER A 148 4.70 -21.39 1.56
N SER A 149 5.44 -21.98 0.63
CA SER A 149 5.56 -21.51 -0.76
C SER A 149 4.18 -21.26 -1.35
N SER A 150 3.72 -20.02 -1.30
CA SER A 150 2.59 -19.56 -2.08
C SER A 150 3.14 -19.26 -3.47
N PRO A 151 2.49 -19.68 -4.57
CA PRO A 151 2.98 -19.40 -5.91
C PRO A 151 2.96 -17.90 -6.27
N HIS A 152 2.55 -17.02 -5.36
CA HIS A 152 2.29 -15.60 -5.64
C HIS A 152 3.07 -14.62 -4.77
N ILE A 153 3.61 -15.05 -3.62
CA ILE A 153 4.35 -14.17 -2.69
C ILE A 153 5.55 -14.94 -2.14
N GLU A 154 6.73 -14.38 -2.37
CA GLU A 154 8.01 -14.91 -1.91
C GLU A 154 8.62 -13.98 -0.86
N PHE A 155 9.67 -14.45 -0.21
CA PHE A 155 10.48 -13.64 0.69
C PHE A 155 11.93 -13.73 0.25
N ILE A 156 12.58 -12.58 0.07
CA ILE A 156 14.02 -12.52 -0.20
C ILE A 156 14.80 -12.82 1.09
N PRO A 157 16.11 -13.15 1.02
CA PRO A 157 16.89 -13.58 2.17
C PRO A 157 16.78 -12.68 3.42
N GLY A 158 16.73 -11.36 3.24
CA GLY A 158 16.55 -10.38 4.32
C GLY A 158 15.12 -10.27 4.88
N GLY A 159 14.17 -11.04 4.35
CA GLY A 159 12.80 -11.17 4.90
C GLY A 159 11.77 -10.17 4.36
N LEU A 160 12.10 -9.41 3.31
CA LEU A 160 11.14 -8.57 2.59
C LEU A 160 10.24 -9.43 1.70
N MET A 161 8.94 -9.09 1.67
CA MET A 161 7.99 -9.67 0.71
C MET A 161 8.36 -9.26 -0.72
N TYR A 162 8.50 -10.25 -1.58
CA TYR A 162 8.98 -10.08 -2.94
C TYR A 162 8.08 -10.78 -3.95
N ARG A 163 8.03 -10.19 -5.14
CA ARG A 163 7.37 -10.77 -6.29
C ARG A 163 8.20 -10.42 -7.53
N PRO A 164 8.52 -11.37 -8.41
CA PRO A 164 9.31 -11.08 -9.62
C PRO A 164 8.70 -9.92 -10.42
N GLY A 165 9.53 -8.92 -10.74
CA GLY A 165 9.08 -7.71 -11.41
C GLY A 165 9.99 -6.51 -11.17
N GLY A 166 9.45 -5.31 -11.33
CA GLY A 166 10.08 -4.05 -10.92
C GLY A 166 9.21 -3.35 -9.89
N SER A 167 9.78 -2.38 -9.18
CA SER A 167 9.09 -1.62 -8.13
C SER A 167 8.54 -2.51 -7.01
N ASN A 168 9.35 -3.44 -6.49
CA ASN A 168 8.93 -4.49 -5.54
C ASN A 168 8.27 -3.98 -4.26
N LEU A 169 8.71 -2.84 -3.73
CA LEU A 169 8.13 -2.26 -2.52
C LEU A 169 6.65 -1.90 -2.68
N GLN A 170 6.10 -1.82 -3.90
CA GLN A 170 4.65 -1.68 -4.10
C GLN A 170 3.86 -2.84 -3.48
N HIS A 171 4.41 -4.05 -3.55
CA HIS A 171 3.76 -5.25 -3.02
C HIS A 171 3.91 -5.31 -1.50
N ALA A 172 5.12 -5.08 -1.00
CA ALA A 172 5.38 -5.08 0.44
C ALA A 172 4.53 -4.02 1.17
N THR A 173 4.43 -2.81 0.61
CA THR A 173 3.63 -1.71 1.18
C THR A 173 2.11 -1.98 1.09
N SER A 174 1.62 -2.56 0.01
CA SER A 174 0.21 -2.94 -0.13
C SER A 174 -0.17 -4.07 0.84
N ILE A 175 0.68 -5.10 0.96
CA ILE A 175 0.43 -6.24 1.84
C ILE A 175 0.54 -5.84 3.31
N LEU A 176 1.54 -5.02 3.70
CA LEU A 176 1.65 -4.55 5.08
C LEU A 176 0.41 -3.75 5.49
N PHE A 177 -0.17 -2.97 4.57
CA PHE A 177 -1.41 -2.24 4.84
C PHE A 177 -2.56 -3.20 5.16
N LEU A 178 -2.77 -4.22 4.32
CA LEU A 178 -3.82 -5.22 4.54
C LEU A 178 -3.62 -6.00 5.85
N LEU A 179 -2.38 -6.40 6.17
CA LEU A 179 -2.05 -7.05 7.45
C LEU A 179 -2.52 -6.21 8.64
N LEU A 180 -2.29 -4.89 8.61
CA LEU A 180 -2.63 -4.00 9.70
C LEU A 180 -4.13 -3.68 9.77
N VAL A 181 -4.81 -3.55 8.63
CA VAL A 181 -6.26 -3.39 8.55
C VAL A 181 -6.95 -4.61 9.13
N TYR A 182 -6.58 -5.81 8.69
CA TYR A 182 -7.19 -7.04 9.17
C TYR A 182 -6.89 -7.29 10.66
N ALA A 183 -5.67 -7.02 11.11
CA ALA A 183 -5.34 -7.04 12.53
C ALA A 183 -6.23 -6.11 13.37
N ASN A 184 -6.58 -4.94 12.83
CA ASN A 184 -7.49 -4.00 13.48
C ASN A 184 -8.94 -4.51 13.51
N TYR A 185 -9.41 -5.20 12.47
CA TYR A 185 -10.72 -5.85 12.47
C TYR A 185 -10.80 -6.96 13.53
N LEU A 186 -9.77 -7.80 13.66
CA LEU A 186 -9.68 -8.82 14.71
C LEU A 186 -9.72 -8.22 16.12
N ASP A 187 -9.09 -7.07 16.34
CA ASP A 187 -9.10 -6.35 17.64
C ASP A 187 -10.46 -5.71 17.98
N ARG A 188 -11.24 -5.37 16.96
CA ARG A 188 -12.58 -4.77 17.10
C ARG A 188 -13.70 -5.80 17.18
N SER A 189 -13.42 -7.05 16.81
CA SER A 189 -14.36 -8.16 16.90
C SER A 189 -14.82 -8.41 18.35
N PRO A 190 -16.14 -8.58 18.59
CA PRO A 190 -16.66 -8.99 19.89
C PRO A 190 -16.10 -10.35 20.31
N SER A 191 -15.39 -10.43 21.45
CA SER A 191 -14.93 -11.71 21.98
C SER A 191 -16.11 -12.59 22.40
N PRO A 192 -16.11 -13.90 22.09
CA PRO A 192 -17.16 -14.85 22.53
C PRO A 192 -17.26 -15.03 24.05
N LYS A 193 -16.26 -14.54 24.82
CA LYS A 193 -16.18 -14.72 26.28
C LYS A 193 -16.57 -13.43 26.99
N LYS A 194 -17.75 -13.47 27.64
CA LYS A 194 -18.37 -12.47 28.53
C LYS A 194 -17.37 -11.63 29.36
N LYS A 195 -17.65 -10.32 29.44
CA LYS A 195 -17.34 -9.39 30.54
C LYS A 195 -16.14 -9.80 31.43
N LYS A 196 -14.91 -9.58 30.98
CA LYS A 196 -13.77 -9.51 31.89
C LYS A 196 -12.84 -8.37 31.47
N LYS A 197 -12.53 -7.54 32.46
CA LYS A 197 -11.53 -6.45 32.56
C LYS A 197 -10.82 -6.05 31.24
N ILE A 198 -10.85 -4.75 30.92
CA ILE A 198 -10.26 -4.05 29.75
C ILE A 198 -8.85 -4.50 29.31
N LEU A 199 -8.10 -5.21 30.17
CA LEU A 199 -6.73 -5.63 29.93
C LEU A 199 -6.58 -6.98 29.20
N ASP A 200 -7.64 -7.74 28.95
CA ASP A 200 -7.55 -9.09 28.37
C ASP A 200 -8.62 -9.35 27.29
N ARG A 201 -8.71 -8.44 26.30
CA ARG A 201 -9.46 -8.70 25.06
C ARG A 201 -8.74 -9.83 24.32
N SER A 202 -9.23 -11.07 24.41
CA SER A 202 -8.82 -12.11 23.47
C SER A 202 -9.42 -11.74 22.10
N SER A 203 -8.68 -10.98 21.30
CA SER A 203 -9.01 -10.67 19.90
C SER A 203 -9.32 -11.97 19.16
N GLN A 204 -10.25 -11.92 18.21
CA GLN A 204 -10.55 -13.10 17.38
C GLN A 204 -9.25 -13.56 16.70
N ALA A 205 -9.04 -14.86 16.65
CA ALA A 205 -7.88 -15.48 16.00
C ALA A 205 -8.38 -16.50 14.98
N PHE A 206 -7.54 -16.84 14.02
CA PHE A 206 -7.81 -17.84 13.00
C PHE A 206 -6.62 -18.79 12.91
N ASP A 207 -6.89 -20.03 12.50
CA ASP A 207 -5.89 -21.08 12.48
C ASP A 207 -5.30 -21.20 11.07
N CYS A 208 -3.98 -21.10 10.97
CA CYS A 208 -3.19 -21.32 9.78
C CYS A 208 -2.46 -22.65 9.92
N ARG A 209 -3.12 -23.74 9.48
CA ARG A 209 -2.68 -25.12 9.73
C ARG A 209 -2.52 -25.37 11.24
N SER A 210 -1.29 -25.49 11.74
CA SER A 210 -0.96 -25.72 13.16
C SER A 210 -0.66 -24.44 13.95
N ILE A 211 -0.69 -23.27 13.31
CA ILE A 211 -0.34 -21.99 13.93
C ILE A 211 -1.61 -21.15 14.13
N ARG A 212 -1.87 -20.76 15.37
CA ARG A 212 -2.95 -19.83 15.69
C ARG A 212 -2.48 -18.40 15.46
N VAL A 213 -3.12 -17.69 14.54
CA VAL A 213 -2.76 -16.33 14.13
C VAL A 213 -3.77 -15.34 14.68
N GLY A 214 -3.27 -14.36 15.44
CA GLY A 214 -4.04 -13.23 15.96
C GLY A 214 -3.51 -11.89 15.47
N SER A 215 -4.15 -10.80 15.91
CA SER A 215 -3.77 -9.44 15.52
C SER A 215 -2.31 -9.09 15.84
N THR A 216 -1.74 -9.59 16.94
CA THR A 216 -0.33 -9.39 17.31
C THR A 216 0.62 -9.94 16.25
N SER A 217 0.44 -11.19 15.82
CA SER A 217 1.30 -11.84 14.82
C SER A 217 1.27 -11.11 13.47
N LEU A 218 0.08 -10.65 13.05
CA LEU A 218 -0.07 -9.85 11.83
C LEU A 218 0.66 -8.51 11.93
N ARG A 219 0.55 -7.83 13.09
CA ARG A 219 1.25 -6.56 13.34
C ARG A 219 2.77 -6.74 13.40
N GLU A 220 3.26 -7.83 13.97
CA GLU A 220 4.68 -8.18 13.98
C GLU A 220 5.21 -8.39 12.56
N LYS A 221 4.48 -9.14 11.73
CA LYS A 221 4.84 -9.35 10.33
C LYS A 221 4.87 -8.02 9.56
N ALA A 222 3.85 -7.18 9.73
CA ALA A 222 3.81 -5.85 9.11
C ALA A 222 4.94 -4.94 9.60
N LYS A 223 5.24 -4.98 10.91
CA LYS A 223 6.35 -4.20 11.49
C LYS A 223 7.68 -4.58 10.85
N LYS A 224 7.97 -5.88 10.67
CA LYS A 224 9.19 -6.33 9.98
C LYS A 224 9.32 -5.75 8.57
N GLN A 225 8.22 -5.60 7.83
CA GLN A 225 8.26 -4.96 6.50
C GLN A 225 8.53 -3.45 6.59
N VAL A 226 7.93 -2.76 7.57
CA VAL A 226 8.22 -1.35 7.84
C VAL A 226 9.67 -1.14 8.24
N ASP A 227 10.17 -1.95 9.17
CA ASP A 227 11.56 -1.88 9.63
C ASP A 227 12.53 -2.12 8.47
N TYR A 228 12.28 -3.15 7.65
CA TYR A 228 13.06 -3.42 6.45
C TYR A 228 13.10 -2.21 5.50
N ILE A 229 11.92 -1.62 5.19
CA ILE A 229 11.84 -0.43 4.33
C ILE A 229 12.63 0.75 4.94
N LEU A 230 12.64 0.88 6.26
CA LEU A 230 13.25 1.99 6.96
C LEU A 230 14.73 1.78 7.34
N GLY A 231 15.30 0.60 7.07
CA GLY A 231 16.75 0.36 7.18
C GLY A 231 17.16 -0.89 7.95
N ASP A 232 16.23 -1.65 8.54
CA ASP A 232 16.53 -2.95 9.16
C ASP A 232 16.57 -4.06 8.09
N ASN A 233 17.56 -3.97 7.22
CA ASN A 233 17.79 -4.86 6.09
C ASN A 233 19.30 -5.13 5.91
N PRO A 234 19.69 -6.14 5.10
CA PRO A 234 21.11 -6.50 4.94
C PRO A 234 22.02 -5.35 4.50
N MET A 235 21.48 -4.32 3.84
CA MET A 235 22.25 -3.15 3.40
C MET A 235 22.32 -2.02 4.43
N SER A 236 21.57 -2.12 5.55
CA SER A 236 21.39 -1.03 6.51
C SER A 236 20.96 0.29 5.84
N LEU A 237 20.21 0.19 4.74
CA LEU A 237 19.83 1.31 3.87
C LEU A 237 18.33 1.58 4.01
N SER A 238 17.93 2.80 4.35
CA SER A 238 16.52 3.16 4.26
C SER A 238 16.10 3.30 2.80
N TYR A 239 15.05 2.60 2.38
CA TYR A 239 14.44 2.77 1.06
C TYR A 239 13.51 4.00 0.97
N MET A 240 13.34 4.74 2.08
CA MET A 240 12.66 6.03 2.10
C MET A 240 13.69 7.17 1.98
N VAL A 241 13.60 7.94 0.91
CA VAL A 241 14.47 9.07 0.64
C VAL A 241 14.37 10.11 1.76
N GLY A 242 15.52 10.55 2.28
CA GLY A 242 15.61 11.51 3.37
C GLY A 242 15.29 10.93 4.76
N TYR A 243 15.05 9.63 4.88
CA TYR A 243 14.96 8.95 6.18
C TYR A 243 16.31 8.30 6.52
N SER A 244 16.82 8.56 7.72
CA SER A 244 18.17 8.18 8.19
C SER A 244 19.32 8.86 7.42
N ASN A 245 20.56 8.59 7.82
CA ASN A 245 21.76 9.08 7.11
C ASN A 245 22.11 8.24 5.86
N TYR A 246 21.53 7.04 5.73
CA TYR A 246 21.80 6.11 4.64
C TYR A 246 20.49 5.87 3.88
N HIS A 247 20.32 6.57 2.76
CA HIS A 247 19.14 6.46 1.89
C HIS A 247 19.51 6.63 0.41
N PRO A 248 18.66 6.22 -0.55
CA PRO A 248 18.85 6.46 -1.97
C PRO A 248 19.09 7.94 -2.28
N GLN A 249 20.11 8.20 -3.10
CA GLN A 249 20.49 9.54 -3.53
C GLN A 249 20.32 9.73 -5.04
N LYS A 250 20.23 8.65 -5.81
CA LYS A 250 20.10 8.65 -7.27
C LYS A 250 18.81 7.99 -7.71
N ILE A 251 17.68 8.56 -7.30
CA ILE A 251 16.35 8.05 -7.65
C ILE A 251 15.96 8.43 -9.08
N HIS A 252 15.23 7.55 -9.78
CA HIS A 252 14.69 7.79 -11.12
C HIS A 252 13.56 8.83 -11.11
N ARG A 253 13.88 10.11 -10.88
CA ARG A 253 12.91 11.21 -10.89
C ARG A 253 13.49 12.49 -11.49
N ARG A 254 12.87 12.97 -12.58
CA ARG A 254 13.20 14.23 -13.27
C ARG A 254 13.42 15.39 -12.31
N ARG A 255 12.38 15.76 -11.54
CA ARG A 255 12.42 16.88 -10.58
C ARG A 255 13.46 16.72 -9.47
N SER A 256 13.82 15.49 -9.11
CA SER A 256 14.87 15.22 -8.12
C SER A 256 16.26 15.38 -8.73
N SER A 257 16.47 14.81 -9.92
CA SER A 257 17.76 14.76 -10.62
C SER A 257 18.17 16.08 -11.30
N LEU A 258 17.22 16.93 -11.66
CA LEU A 258 17.48 18.21 -12.34
C LEU A 258 17.63 19.36 -11.33
N PRO A 259 18.52 20.34 -11.55
CA PRO A 259 18.65 21.49 -10.65
C PRO A 259 17.36 22.31 -10.61
N SER A 260 17.02 22.84 -9.43
CA SER A 260 15.85 23.71 -9.28
C SER A 260 15.96 24.99 -10.11
N ILE A 261 14.84 25.66 -10.38
CA ILE A 261 14.81 26.97 -11.06
C ILE A 261 15.66 28.01 -10.31
N LYS A 262 15.76 27.91 -8.99
CA LYS A 262 16.59 28.81 -8.18
C LYS A 262 18.08 28.68 -8.52
N ASN A 263 18.55 27.46 -8.77
CA ASN A 263 19.97 27.17 -9.03
C ASN A 263 20.31 27.15 -10.53
N HIS A 264 19.31 26.99 -11.40
CA HIS A 264 19.44 27.03 -12.85
C HIS A 264 18.21 27.76 -13.45
N PRO A 265 18.20 29.09 -13.54
CA PRO A 265 17.01 29.85 -13.95
C PRO A 265 16.59 29.63 -15.41
N HIS A 266 17.53 29.30 -16.29
CA HIS A 266 17.23 29.00 -17.69
C HIS A 266 16.46 27.70 -17.82
N MET A 267 15.63 27.61 -18.87
CA MET A 267 14.86 26.42 -19.22
C MET A 267 15.81 25.26 -19.55
N ILE A 268 15.46 24.06 -19.14
CA ILE A 268 16.13 22.82 -19.55
C ILE A 268 15.21 22.14 -20.56
N GLY A 269 15.60 22.14 -21.84
CA GLY A 269 14.80 21.52 -22.90
C GLY A 269 14.70 20.00 -22.77
N CYS A 270 13.77 19.42 -23.51
CA CYS A 270 13.42 17.99 -23.49
C CYS A 270 14.62 17.03 -23.47
N LYS A 271 15.66 17.29 -24.23
CA LYS A 271 16.85 16.43 -24.34
C LYS A 271 18.04 16.93 -23.52
N ASP A 272 18.00 18.18 -23.09
CA ASP A 272 19.12 18.84 -22.43
C ASP A 272 19.38 18.27 -21.04
N GLY A 273 18.36 17.70 -20.39
CA GLY A 273 18.54 17.08 -19.09
C GLY A 273 19.17 15.68 -19.09
N ALA A 274 19.55 15.15 -20.26
CA ALA A 274 20.22 13.85 -20.39
C ALA A 274 21.54 13.80 -19.59
N VAL A 275 22.24 14.92 -19.44
CA VAL A 275 23.46 15.02 -18.62
C VAL A 275 23.18 14.75 -17.14
N TYR A 276 22.04 15.22 -16.62
CA TYR A 276 21.62 14.95 -15.24
C TYR A 276 21.07 13.54 -15.08
N PHE A 277 20.39 13.02 -16.10
CA PHE A 277 19.93 11.63 -16.10
C PHE A 277 21.09 10.63 -15.98
N ASN A 278 22.18 10.86 -16.72
CA ASN A 278 23.34 9.98 -16.75
C ASN A 278 24.40 10.31 -15.68
N SER A 279 24.25 11.40 -14.93
CA SER A 279 25.24 11.81 -13.91
C SER A 279 25.40 10.75 -12.82
N LEU A 280 26.65 10.52 -12.39
CA LEU A 280 26.96 9.66 -11.24
C LEU A 280 26.76 10.37 -9.89
N ASP A 281 26.54 11.68 -9.91
CA ASP A 281 26.33 12.49 -8.73
C ASP A 281 24.95 12.21 -8.10
N PRO A 282 24.81 12.42 -6.78
CA PRO A 282 23.53 12.51 -6.11
C PRO A 282 22.57 13.47 -6.82
N ASN A 283 21.27 13.17 -6.75
CA ASN A 283 20.24 14.09 -7.21
C ASN A 283 20.31 15.40 -6.39
N PRO A 284 20.31 16.58 -7.04
CA PRO A 284 20.46 17.87 -6.35
C PRO A 284 19.27 18.23 -5.44
N ASN A 285 18.07 17.68 -5.72
CA ASN A 285 16.89 17.88 -4.87
C ASN A 285 16.49 16.57 -4.20
N VAL A 286 16.54 16.55 -2.86
CA VAL A 286 16.13 15.40 -2.05
C VAL A 286 14.60 15.31 -2.03
N LEU A 287 14.04 14.23 -2.60
CA LEU A 287 12.61 13.98 -2.60
C LEU A 287 12.16 13.30 -1.29
N VAL A 288 12.17 14.06 -0.20
CA VAL A 288 11.92 13.56 1.16
C VAL A 288 10.60 12.78 1.24
N GLY A 289 10.66 11.59 1.85
CA GLY A 289 9.51 10.71 2.08
C GLY A 289 9.18 9.78 0.91
N ALA A 290 9.77 9.95 -0.27
CA ALA A 290 9.56 9.04 -1.39
C ALA A 290 10.16 7.67 -1.09
N ILE A 291 9.39 6.61 -1.30
CA ILE A 291 9.87 5.23 -1.19
C ILE A 291 10.16 4.71 -2.60
N VAL A 292 11.39 4.26 -2.83
CA VAL A 292 11.84 3.72 -4.13
C VAL A 292 11.25 2.35 -4.42
N GLY A 293 11.48 1.82 -5.61
CA GLY A 293 11.10 0.45 -5.99
C GLY A 293 11.70 -0.64 -5.10
N GLY A 294 12.88 -0.40 -4.53
CA GLY A 294 13.54 -1.26 -3.55
C GLY A 294 14.47 -2.31 -4.15
N PRO A 295 14.90 -3.30 -3.36
CA PRO A 295 15.96 -4.22 -3.76
C PRO A 295 15.50 -5.27 -4.77
N GLY A 296 16.51 -5.94 -5.36
CA GLY A 296 16.34 -7.18 -6.11
C GLY A 296 16.06 -8.39 -5.22
N GLU A 297 16.02 -9.57 -5.83
CA GLU A 297 15.77 -10.86 -5.16
C GLU A 297 16.88 -11.29 -4.18
N ASP A 298 18.05 -10.65 -4.29
CA ASP A 298 19.26 -10.89 -3.51
C ASP A 298 19.48 -9.83 -2.41
N ASP A 299 18.44 -9.07 -2.07
CA ASP A 299 18.49 -7.92 -1.15
C ASP A 299 19.37 -6.74 -1.64
N THR A 300 19.87 -6.77 -2.87
CA THR A 300 20.76 -5.70 -3.38
C THR A 300 19.99 -4.52 -3.97
N TYR A 301 20.48 -3.33 -3.65
CA TYR A 301 19.99 -2.07 -4.19
C TYR A 301 21.14 -1.22 -4.72
N ASP A 302 21.17 -1.08 -6.04
CA ASP A 302 22.11 -0.21 -6.71
C ASP A 302 21.54 1.20 -6.69
N ASN A 303 22.26 2.15 -6.10
CA ASN A 303 21.87 3.56 -6.10
C ASN A 303 22.09 4.14 -7.51
N ASN A 304 21.28 3.72 -8.47
CA ASN A 304 21.42 3.97 -9.89
C ASN A 304 20.10 4.51 -10.48
N ARG A 305 20.14 5.77 -10.93
CA ARG A 305 18.99 6.49 -11.51
C ARG A 305 18.46 5.84 -12.78
N VAL A 306 19.32 5.16 -13.54
CA VAL A 306 18.93 4.52 -14.80
C VAL A 306 18.10 3.26 -14.54
N ASP A 307 18.37 2.57 -13.43
CA ASP A 307 17.59 1.40 -13.01
C ASP A 307 16.28 1.85 -12.34
N PHE A 308 15.29 2.18 -13.18
CA PHE A 308 13.96 2.56 -12.73
C PHE A 308 13.24 1.43 -11.98
N ARG A 309 13.61 0.16 -12.20
CA ARG A 309 12.97 -0.99 -11.53
C ARG A 309 13.23 -0.95 -10.03
N LYS A 310 14.44 -0.55 -9.62
CA LYS A 310 14.82 -0.38 -8.21
C LYS A 310 14.61 1.05 -7.73
N SER A 311 14.99 2.05 -8.51
CA SER A 311 15.16 3.43 -8.03
C SER A 311 13.98 4.37 -8.26
N GLU A 312 12.93 3.96 -8.98
CA GLU A 312 11.75 4.80 -9.21
C GLU A 312 10.82 4.77 -7.99
N PRO A 313 10.54 5.90 -7.33
CA PRO A 313 9.48 5.97 -6.34
C PRO A 313 8.15 6.23 -7.03
N THR A 314 7.03 5.70 -6.55
CA THR A 314 5.70 5.95 -7.14
C THR A 314 4.65 6.23 -6.07
N THR A 315 3.55 6.88 -6.48
CA THR A 315 2.45 7.22 -5.55
C THR A 315 1.83 5.95 -4.94
N TYR A 316 1.72 4.88 -5.71
CA TYR A 316 1.13 3.62 -5.25
C TYR A 316 2.04 2.81 -4.31
N ILE A 317 3.34 3.12 -4.19
CA ILE A 317 4.19 2.57 -3.12
C ILE A 317 3.95 3.35 -1.81
N ASN A 318 3.93 4.68 -1.90
CA ASN A 318 3.79 5.55 -0.73
C ASN A 318 2.38 5.49 -0.10
N ALA A 319 1.32 5.43 -0.90
CA ALA A 319 -0.06 5.48 -0.43
C ALA A 319 -0.40 4.39 0.62
N PRO A 320 -0.20 3.08 0.35
CA PRO A 320 -0.48 2.05 1.35
C PRO A 320 0.52 2.06 2.52
N PHE A 321 1.77 2.49 2.30
CA PHE A 321 2.73 2.66 3.41
C PHE A 321 2.26 3.70 4.43
N VAL A 322 1.86 4.89 3.96
CA VAL A 322 1.33 5.97 4.82
C VAL A 322 0.06 5.52 5.54
N GLY A 323 -0.85 4.84 4.85
CA GLY A 323 -2.03 4.24 5.47
C GLY A 323 -1.66 3.24 6.58
N GLY A 324 -0.69 2.36 6.32
CA GLY A 324 -0.26 1.32 7.25
C GLY A 324 0.39 1.89 8.51
N ILE A 325 1.38 2.78 8.35
CA ILE A 325 2.10 3.35 9.50
C ILE A 325 1.23 4.24 10.38
N SER A 326 0.16 4.84 9.85
CA SER A 326 -0.80 5.61 10.66
C SER A 326 -1.40 4.77 11.79
N ILE A 327 -1.59 3.46 11.59
CA ILE A 327 -2.11 2.53 12.59
C ILE A 327 -1.13 2.36 13.75
N PHE A 328 0.17 2.43 13.48
CA PHE A 328 1.21 2.41 14.52
C PHE A 328 1.29 3.73 15.29
N CYS A 329 0.93 4.86 14.67
CA CYS A 329 0.94 6.19 15.29
C CYS A 329 -0.27 6.45 16.19
N CYS A 330 -1.45 5.89 15.87
CA CYS A 330 -2.72 6.29 16.49
C CYS A 330 -3.14 5.55 17.78
N LYS A 331 -2.52 4.43 18.18
CA LYS A 331 -2.79 3.86 19.54
C LYS A 331 -1.63 4.19 20.49
N PRO A 332 -1.89 4.60 21.75
CA PRO A 332 -0.84 4.87 22.71
C PRO A 332 0.04 3.62 22.88
N LEU A 333 1.31 3.79 22.52
CA LEU A 333 2.42 2.83 22.47
C LEU A 333 2.61 1.92 23.70
N LYS A 334 1.83 2.10 24.78
CA LYS A 334 1.86 1.26 25.98
C LYS A 334 1.36 -0.17 25.72
N ILE A 335 0.37 -0.37 24.86
CA ILE A 335 -0.19 -1.70 24.55
C ILE A 335 0.76 -2.47 23.62
N TYR A 336 1.33 -1.79 22.62
CA TYR A 336 2.23 -2.42 21.64
C TYR A 336 3.60 -2.79 22.21
N ARG A 337 4.14 -2.02 23.17
CA ARG A 337 5.45 -2.34 23.79
C ARG A 337 5.48 -3.67 24.54
N LYS A 338 4.39 -4.02 25.24
CA LYS A 338 4.30 -5.30 25.97
C LYS A 338 4.12 -6.49 25.04
N GLY A 339 3.34 -6.36 23.96
CA GLY A 339 3.16 -7.43 22.97
C GLY A 339 4.40 -7.70 22.12
N LEU A 340 5.18 -6.65 21.83
CA LEU A 340 6.38 -6.73 20.96
C LEU A 340 7.71 -6.85 21.73
N GLY A 341 7.69 -7.02 23.06
CA GLY A 341 8.91 -7.12 23.87
C GLY A 341 9.81 -5.88 23.92
N LEU A 342 9.29 -4.69 23.54
CA LEU A 342 10.09 -3.46 23.44
C LEU A 342 10.29 -2.78 24.81
N LYS A 343 11.53 -2.39 25.12
CA LYS A 343 11.87 -1.67 26.36
C LYS A 343 11.20 -0.29 26.41
N LYS A 344 11.03 0.27 27.61
CA LYS A 344 10.32 1.55 27.89
C LYS A 344 10.85 2.75 27.08
N ASN A 345 12.07 2.68 26.55
CA ASN A 345 12.75 3.72 25.78
C ASN A 345 12.91 3.42 24.29
N GLN A 346 12.47 2.25 23.80
CA GLN A 346 12.44 1.94 22.36
C GLN A 346 11.17 2.53 21.73
N GLN A 347 11.32 3.37 20.69
CA GLN A 347 10.22 3.73 19.80
C GLN A 347 10.15 2.70 18.67
N PRO A 348 8.97 2.10 18.37
CA PRO A 348 8.86 1.05 17.37
C PRO A 348 9.09 1.53 15.94
N ILE A 349 8.90 2.82 15.68
CA ILE A 349 9.23 3.50 14.43
C ILE A 349 9.71 4.89 14.86
N ALA A 350 10.97 5.22 14.62
CA ALA A 350 11.48 6.56 14.86
C ALA A 350 10.95 7.47 13.74
N PHE A 351 9.68 7.84 13.80
CA PHE A 351 9.29 9.12 13.21
C PHE A 351 10.05 10.15 13.99
N VAL A 352 11.14 10.62 13.41
CA VAL A 352 11.95 11.70 13.95
C VAL A 352 10.98 12.83 14.26
N ARG A 353 10.66 12.99 15.55
CA ARG A 353 10.21 14.28 16.08
C ARG A 353 11.41 15.20 15.92
N ASN A 354 11.69 15.63 14.69
CA ASN A 354 12.51 16.80 14.45
C ASN A 354 11.60 17.97 14.81
N ARG A 355 11.49 18.20 16.12
CA ARG A 355 11.18 19.52 16.67
C ARG A 355 12.37 20.41 16.39
N SER A 356 12.54 20.77 15.12
CA SER A 356 13.45 21.80 14.64
C SER A 356 13.32 21.89 13.11
N PHE A 357 12.13 22.25 12.63
CA PHE A 357 12.08 23.24 11.54
C PHE A 357 12.32 24.60 12.20
N GLY A 358 13.57 24.82 12.62
CA GLY A 358 14.09 26.16 12.87
C GLY A 358 14.42 26.74 11.51
N GLY A 359 13.89 27.93 11.23
CA GLY A 359 14.14 28.61 9.96
C GLY A 359 15.63 28.88 9.75
N VAL A 360 16.05 28.72 8.50
CA VAL A 360 16.82 29.70 7.71
C VAL A 360 16.41 29.52 6.25
#